data_AF-A0A7I7UD95-F1
#
_entry.id   AF-A0A7I7UD95-F1
#
_cell.length_a   1.000
_cell.length_b   1.000
_cell.length_c   1.000
_cell.angle_alpha   90.00
_cell.angle_beta   90.00
_cell.angle_gamma   90.00
#
_symmetry.space_group_name_H-M   'P 1'
#
loop_
_entity.id
_entity.type
_entity.pdbx_description
1 polymer ?
#
loop_
_entity_poly.entity_id
_entity_poly.type
_entity_poly.pdbx_seq_one_letter_code
_entity_poly.pdbx_strand_id
1 'polypeptide(L)'
;MLADMARLLDKYLLTAADEDQRAQIVSMASLWRHLSAYTHALTNEVAHFAAEAADARAECARLRAELADAAVARQERGHEIALEAEASDDLDRDEWWLR
;
A
#
# COMPACT_ATOMS: atom_id res chain seq x y z
N MET A 1 22.17 20.46 -3.37
CA MET A 1 22.89 19.24 -3.84
C MET A 1 23.21 19.28 -5.33
N LEU A 2 22.24 19.25 -6.26
CA LEU A 2 22.52 19.29 -7.72
C LEU A 2 23.27 20.56 -8.16
N ALA A 3 22.83 21.73 -7.66
CA ALA A 3 23.47 23.02 -7.96
C ALA A 3 24.90 23.15 -7.39
N ASP A 4 25.15 22.52 -6.25
CA ASP A 4 26.46 22.53 -5.59
C ASP A 4 27.46 21.63 -6.34
N MET A 5 26.99 20.47 -6.84
CA MET A 5 27.81 19.61 -7.69
C MET A 5 28.08 20.20 -9.07
N ALA A 6 27.12 20.88 -9.68
CA ALA A 6 27.35 21.59 -10.95
C ALA A 6 28.46 22.63 -10.79
N ARG A 7 28.40 23.47 -9.74
CA ARG A 7 29.46 24.44 -9.42
C ARG A 7 30.81 23.79 -9.16
N LEU A 8 30.83 22.64 -8.49
CA LEU A 8 32.05 21.91 -8.21
C LEU A 8 32.68 21.35 -9.49
N LEU A 9 31.88 20.77 -10.38
CA LEU A 9 32.32 20.29 -11.70
C LEU A 9 32.85 21.43 -12.56
N ASP A 10 32.17 22.57 -12.60
CA ASP A 10 32.63 23.77 -13.32
C ASP A 10 33.99 24.25 -12.79
N LYS A 11 34.16 24.27 -11.46
CA LYS A 11 35.44 24.63 -10.84
C LYS A 11 36.56 23.68 -11.27
N TYR A 12 36.32 22.37 -11.26
CA TYR A 12 37.34 21.38 -11.64
C TYR A 12 37.65 21.39 -13.14
N LEU A 13 36.66 21.64 -14.00
CA LEU A 13 36.86 21.81 -15.44
C LEU A 13 37.72 23.04 -15.75
N LEU A 14 37.52 24.14 -15.02
CA LEU A 14 38.31 25.37 -15.18
C LEU A 14 39.77 25.20 -14.76
N THR A 15 40.05 24.33 -13.80
CA THR A 15 41.40 24.09 -13.25
C THR A 15 42.05 22.81 -13.78
N ALA A 16 41.47 22.16 -14.79
CA ALA A 16 42.03 20.93 -15.35
C ALA A 16 43.40 21.21 -16.01
N ALA A 17 44.39 20.38 -15.69
CA ALA A 17 45.77 20.54 -16.12
C ALA A 17 45.98 20.17 -17.60
N ASP A 18 45.19 19.22 -18.10
CA ASP A 18 45.26 18.73 -19.48
C ASP A 18 43.90 18.20 -19.98
N GLU A 19 43.89 17.76 -21.24
CA GLU A 19 42.67 17.26 -21.91
C GLU A 19 42.23 15.90 -21.37
N ASP A 20 43.15 15.07 -20.88
CA ASP A 20 42.80 13.76 -20.30
C ASP A 20 42.05 13.96 -18.98
N GLN A 21 42.52 14.85 -18.12
CA GLN A 21 41.82 15.23 -16.90
C GLN A 21 40.45 15.84 -17.20
N ARG A 22 40.32 16.66 -18.27
CA ARG A 22 39.01 17.17 -18.71
C ARG A 22 38.07 16.04 -19.12
N ALA A 23 38.54 15.10 -19.92
CA ALA A 23 37.75 13.95 -20.36
C ALA A 23 37.27 13.09 -19.17
N GLN A 24 38.15 12.86 -18.20
CA GLN A 24 37.82 12.15 -16.96
C GLN A 24 36.74 12.87 -16.14
N ILE A 25 36.84 14.20 -15.98
CA ILE A 25 35.85 15.00 -15.26
C ILE A 25 34.48 14.94 -15.96
N VAL A 26 34.44 15.05 -17.29
CA VAL A 26 33.19 14.96 -18.07
C VAL A 26 32.57 13.56 -17.98
N SER A 27 33.39 12.51 -18.04
CA SER A 27 32.94 11.13 -17.87
C SER A 27 32.31 10.91 -16.48
N MET A 28 32.98 11.37 -15.43
CA MET A 28 32.48 11.30 -14.05
C MET A 28 31.16 12.08 -13.87
N ALA A 29 31.06 13.27 -14.46
CA ALA A 29 29.83 14.07 -14.43
C ALA A 29 28.65 13.33 -15.09
N SER A 30 28.92 12.62 -16.19
CA SER A 30 27.91 11.83 -16.91
C SER A 30 27.44 10.65 -16.06
N LEU A 31 28.36 9.90 -15.45
CA LEU A 31 28.04 8.82 -14.51
C LEU A 31 27.21 9.32 -13.33
N TRP A 32 27.58 10.47 -12.76
CA TRP A 32 26.85 11.06 -11.64
C TRP A 32 25.42 11.47 -12.01
N ARG A 33 25.23 12.04 -13.21
CA ARG A 33 23.89 12.35 -13.72
C ARG A 33 23.05 11.08 -13.88
N HIS A 34 23.62 10.00 -14.42
CA HIS A 34 22.92 8.73 -14.54
C HIS A 34 22.55 8.15 -13.18
N LEU A 35 23.48 8.14 -12.23
CA LEU A 35 23.23 7.66 -10.87
C LEU A 35 22.14 8.48 -10.18
N SER A 36 22.20 9.81 -10.27
CA SER A 36 21.18 10.69 -9.68
C SER A 36 19.80 10.44 -10.28
N ALA A 37 19.71 10.24 -11.60
CA ALA A 37 18.44 9.93 -12.26
C ALA A 37 17.90 8.56 -11.80
N TYR A 38 18.77 7.56 -11.71
CA TYR A 38 18.43 6.22 -11.25
C TYR A 38 17.96 6.22 -9.78
N THR A 39 18.66 6.91 -8.89
CA THR A 39 18.24 7.06 -7.49
C THR A 39 16.89 7.76 -7.38
N HIS A 40 16.63 8.77 -8.20
CA HIS A 40 15.33 9.43 -8.23
C HIS A 40 14.21 8.48 -8.70
N ALA A 41 14.45 7.71 -9.76
CA ALA A 41 13.52 6.69 -10.23
C ALA A 41 13.21 5.65 -9.14
N LEU A 42 14.24 5.12 -8.48
CA LEU A 42 14.06 4.18 -7.36
C LEU A 42 13.27 4.80 -6.20
N THR A 43 13.52 6.06 -5.88
CA THR A 43 12.77 6.76 -4.82
C THR A 43 11.29 6.85 -5.18
N ASN A 44 10.98 7.14 -6.44
CA ASN A 44 9.60 7.19 -6.92
C ASN A 44 8.94 5.80 -6.89
N GLU A 45 9.65 4.74 -7.29
CA GLU A 45 9.12 3.37 -7.20
C GLU A 45 8.86 2.95 -5.75
N VAL A 46 9.77 3.25 -4.83
CA VAL A 46 9.57 2.98 -3.39
C VAL A 46 8.34 3.71 -2.86
N ALA A 47 8.16 4.99 -3.24
CA ALA A 47 6.98 5.75 -2.86
C ALA A 47 5.69 5.15 -3.43
N HIS A 48 5.72 4.68 -4.68
CA HIS A 48 4.60 4.02 -5.33
C HIS A 48 4.21 2.71 -4.61
N PHE A 49 5.17 1.81 -4.36
CA PHE A 49 4.89 0.57 -3.62
C PHE A 49 4.43 0.81 -2.19
N ALA A 50 4.95 1.87 -1.53
CA ALA A 50 4.48 2.24 -0.20
C ALA A 50 3.00 2.66 -0.21
N ALA A 51 2.56 3.39 -1.24
CA ALA A 51 1.16 3.76 -1.42
C ALA A 51 0.28 2.54 -1.70
N GLU A 52 0.68 1.66 -2.62
CA GLU A 52 -0.06 0.42 -2.90
C GLU A 52 -0.19 -0.47 -1.66
N ALA A 53 0.87 -0.58 -0.86
CA ALA A 53 0.83 -1.33 0.39
C ALA A 53 -0.10 -0.68 1.43
N ALA A 54 -0.23 0.65 1.46
CA ALA A 54 -1.18 1.34 2.33
C ALA A 54 -2.63 1.06 1.89
N ASP A 55 -2.91 1.15 0.59
CA ASP A 55 -4.23 0.87 0.03
C ASP A 55 -4.65 -0.58 0.25
N ALA A 56 -3.75 -1.54 0.02
CA ALA A 56 -4.01 -2.95 0.27
C ALA A 56 -4.31 -3.25 1.75
N ARG A 57 -3.61 -2.56 2.68
CA ARG A 57 -3.90 -2.68 4.12
C ARG A 57 -5.25 -2.10 4.48
N ALA A 58 -5.62 -0.95 3.91
CA ALA A 58 -6.93 -0.35 4.11
C ALA A 58 -8.05 -1.26 3.60
N GLU A 59 -7.87 -1.85 2.42
CA GLU A 59 -8.83 -2.78 1.83
C GLU A 59 -8.97 -4.06 2.66
N CYS A 60 -7.85 -4.62 3.15
CA CYS A 60 -7.88 -5.75 4.08
C CYS A 60 -8.61 -5.41 5.39
N ALA A 61 -8.47 -4.18 5.91
CA ALA A 61 -9.19 -3.75 7.10
C ALA A 61 -10.70 -3.64 6.83
N ARG A 62 -11.09 -3.07 5.67
CA ARG A 62 -12.49 -2.98 5.23
C ARG A 62 -13.12 -4.36 5.10
N LEU A 63 -12.47 -5.28 4.38
CA LEU A 63 -12.98 -6.65 4.19
C LEU A 63 -13.12 -7.42 5.50
N ARG A 64 -12.21 -7.19 6.47
CA ARG A 64 -12.32 -7.79 7.80
C ARG A 64 -13.53 -7.25 8.58
N ALA A 65 -13.80 -5.95 8.48
CA ALA A 65 -14.99 -5.36 9.09
C ALA A 65 -16.26 -5.94 8.47
N GLU A 66 -16.33 -6.02 7.14
CA GLU A 66 -17.48 -6.61 6.43
C GLU A 66 -17.69 -8.08 6.79
N LEU A 67 -16.61 -8.85 6.94
CA LEU A 67 -16.71 -10.23 7.39
C LEU A 67 -17.26 -10.34 8.82
N ALA A 68 -16.85 -9.44 9.72
CA ALA A 68 -17.35 -9.40 11.09
C ALA A 68 -18.84 -9.04 11.13
N ASP A 69 -19.25 -8.01 10.38
CA ASP A 69 -20.64 -7.59 10.28
C ASP A 69 -21.52 -8.70 9.70
N ALA A 70 -21.05 -9.39 8.64
CA ALA A 70 -21.75 -10.52 8.06
C ALA A 70 -21.87 -11.71 9.04
N ALA A 71 -20.85 -11.96 9.86
CA ALA A 71 -20.89 -13.00 10.87
C ALA A 71 -21.93 -12.70 11.97
N VAL A 72 -22.00 -11.44 12.42
CA VAL A 72 -23.01 -10.99 13.38
C VAL A 72 -24.41 -11.12 12.79
N ALA A 73 -24.64 -10.59 11.58
CA ALA A 73 -25.94 -10.67 10.92
C ALA A 73 -26.41 -12.13 10.72
N ARG A 74 -25.48 -13.03 10.38
CA ARG A 74 -25.78 -14.47 10.29
C ARG A 74 -26.18 -15.06 11.64
N GLN A 75 -25.50 -14.70 12.72
CA GLN A 75 -25.83 -15.17 14.07
C GLN A 75 -27.21 -14.68 14.50
N GLU A 76 -27.50 -13.39 14.29
CA GLU A 76 -28.81 -12.80 14.59
C GLU A 76 -29.94 -13.49 13.84
N ARG A 77 -29.76 -13.73 12.53
CA ARG A 77 -30.73 -14.49 11.73
C ARG A 77 -30.91 -15.92 12.21
N GLY A 78 -29.82 -16.59 12.61
CA GLY A 78 -29.90 -17.93 13.19
C GLY A 78 -30.69 -17.95 14.50
N HIS A 79 -30.54 -16.91 15.32
CA HIS A 79 -31.31 -16.77 16.56
C HIS A 79 -32.79 -16.47 16.30
N GLU A 80 -33.09 -15.57 15.35
CA GLU A 80 -34.46 -15.27 14.91
C GLU A 80 -35.19 -16.54 14.46
N ILE A 81 -34.56 -17.35 13.59
CA ILE A 81 -35.12 -18.62 13.12
C ILE A 81 -35.38 -19.61 14.27
N ALA A 82 -34.47 -19.67 15.26
CA ALA A 82 -34.64 -20.54 16.41
C ALA A 82 -35.84 -20.13 17.27
N LEU A 83 -36.03 -18.82 17.50
CA LEU A 83 -37.18 -18.29 18.23
C LEU A 83 -38.51 -18.56 17.49
N GLU A 84 -38.51 -18.39 16.16
CA GLU A 84 -39.68 -18.71 15.33
C GLU A 84 -40.05 -20.20 15.40
N ALA A 85 -39.05 -21.09 15.40
CA ALA A 85 -39.26 -22.53 15.52
C ALA A 85 -39.80 -22.93 16.91
N GLU A 86 -39.22 -22.38 17.99
CA GLU A 86 -39.70 -22.62 19.36
C GLU A 86 -41.16 -22.16 19.53
N ALA A 87 -41.50 -20.97 19.03
CA ALA A 87 -42.87 -20.47 19.09
C ALA A 87 -43.86 -21.34 18.30
N SER A 88 -43.45 -21.91 17.17
CA SER A 88 -44.27 -22.86 16.40
C SER A 88 -44.46 -24.18 17.14
N ASP A 89 -43.41 -24.75 17.73
CA ASP A 89 -43.46 -26.00 18.50
C ASP A 89 -44.35 -25.86 19.75
N ASP A 90 -44.32 -24.70 20.41
CA ASP A 90 -45.18 -24.41 21.56
C ASP A 90 -46.66 -24.30 21.15
N LEU A 91 -46.96 -23.67 20.00
CA LEU A 91 -48.32 -23.64 19.46
C LEU A 91 -48.83 -25.03 19.09
N ASP A 92 -48.01 -25.86 18.43
CA ASP A 92 -48.36 -27.24 18.06
C ASP A 92 -48.60 -28.10 19.31
N ARG A 93 -47.80 -27.90 20.37
CA ARG A 93 -47.99 -28.57 21.67
C ARG A 93 -49.28 -28.14 22.35
N ASP A 94 -49.64 -26.86 22.26
CA ASP A 94 -50.88 -26.34 22.83
C ASP A 94 -52.13 -26.73 22.04
N GLU A 95 -52.01 -27.05 20.75
CA GLU A 95 -53.12 -27.58 19.97
C GLU A 95 -53.29 -29.11 20.12
N TRP A 96 -52.24 -29.85 20.50
CA TRP A 96 -52.27 -31.31 20.61
C TRP A 96 -53.27 -31.84 21.65
N TRP A 97 -53.47 -31.14 22.78
CA TRP A 97 -54.42 -31.55 23.83
C TRP A 97 -55.88 -31.20 23.53
N LEU A 98 -56.15 -30.52 22.40
CA LEU A 98 -57.49 -30.16 21.93
C LEU A 98 -58.08 -31.16 20.92
N ARG A 99 -57.34 -32.21 20.54
CA ARG A 99 -57.81 -33.34 19.70
C ARG A 99 -58.11 -34.59 20.51
#